data_AF-A0A3P1ZCR2-F1
#
_entry.id   AF-A0A3P1ZCR2-F1
#
_cell.length_a   1.000
_cell.length_b   1.000
_cell.length_c   1.000
_cell.angle_alpha   90.00
_cell.angle_beta   90.00
_cell.angle_gamma   90.00
#
_symmetry.space_group_name_H-M   'P 1'
#
loop_
_entity.id
_entity.type
_entity.pdbx_description
1 polymer ?
#
loop_
_entity_poly.entity_id
_entity_poly.type
_entity_poly.pdbx_seq_one_letter_code
_entity_poly.pdbx_strand_id
1 'polypeptide(L)'
;MLLGICGTAHAQTGKRNLAQEETNRTLVLEFYDTFFNLHKVDEAAKVVAEDYIQHNPTVPDGKEPFVSYYRDFFKKTPGSRYCRQIIFAHNEMHLICTAARKERLRFA
;
A
#
# COMPACT_ATOMS: atom_id res chain seq x y z
N MET A 1 -6.84 41.42 -9.66
CA MET A 1 -6.12 41.05 -8.43
C MET A 1 -7.01 40.07 -7.67
N LEU A 2 -6.84 38.77 -7.90
CA LEU A 2 -7.58 37.70 -7.21
C LEU A 2 -6.54 36.90 -6.42
N LEU A 3 -6.63 36.97 -5.09
CA LEU A 3 -5.77 36.24 -4.16
C LEU A 3 -6.01 34.73 -4.34
N GLY A 4 -4.98 34.02 -4.81
CA GLY A 4 -4.92 32.57 -4.75
C GLY A 4 -4.62 32.14 -3.31
N ILE A 5 -5.58 31.49 -2.67
CA ILE A 5 -5.37 30.88 -1.36
C ILE A 5 -4.64 29.56 -1.62
N CYS A 6 -3.31 29.60 -1.50
CA CYS A 6 -2.47 28.42 -1.48
C CYS A 6 -2.92 27.55 -0.28
N GLY A 7 -3.47 26.37 -0.56
CA GLY A 7 -3.89 25.43 0.48
C GLY A 7 -2.71 25.12 1.40
N THR A 8 -2.87 25.43 2.69
CA THR A 8 -1.91 25.08 3.71
C THR A 8 -1.77 23.56 3.77
N ALA A 9 -0.61 23.05 3.37
CA ALA A 9 -0.18 21.70 3.69
C ALA A 9 -0.28 21.54 5.21
N HIS A 10 -1.16 20.64 5.67
CA HIS A 10 -1.30 20.33 7.09
C HIS A 10 -0.06 19.55 7.54
N ALA A 11 0.99 20.25 7.94
CA ALA A 11 2.05 19.65 8.72
C ALA A 11 1.45 19.26 10.08
N GLN A 12 1.31 17.96 10.34
CA GLN A 12 0.84 17.44 11.63
C GLN A 12 1.77 17.90 12.76
N THR A 13 1.34 18.89 13.56
CA THR A 13 2.05 19.47 14.71
C THR A 13 1.76 18.71 16.01
N GLY A 14 1.87 17.38 15.99
CA GLY A 14 1.82 16.54 17.19
C GLY A 14 3.22 16.02 17.55
N LYS A 15 3.52 15.86 18.86
CA LYS A 15 4.76 15.19 19.28
C LYS A 15 4.78 13.77 18.69
N ARG A 16 5.77 13.47 17.85
CA ARG A 16 5.89 12.19 17.15
C ARG A 16 6.03 11.02 18.13
N ASN A 17 5.36 9.91 17.82
CA ASN A 17 5.53 8.64 18.52
C ASN A 17 6.27 7.67 17.59
N LEU A 18 7.61 7.73 17.64
CA LEU A 18 8.49 6.95 16.77
C LEU A 18 8.28 5.42 16.92
N ALA A 19 7.91 4.96 18.12
CA ALA A 19 7.65 3.53 18.35
C ALA A 19 6.38 3.05 17.65
N GLN A 20 5.31 3.84 17.68
CA GLN A 20 4.08 3.55 16.94
C GLN A 20 4.31 3.63 15.43
N GLU A 21 5.07 4.63 14.97
CA GLU A 21 5.42 4.79 13.56
C GLU A 21 6.18 3.56 13.03
N GLU A 22 7.18 3.04 13.76
CA GLU A 22 7.93 1.85 13.34
C GLU A 22 7.07 0.58 13.40
N THR A 23 6.14 0.48 14.36
CA THR A 23 5.17 -0.63 14.41
C THR A 23 4.25 -0.61 13.18
N ASN A 24 3.72 0.55 12.82
CA ASN A 24 2.89 0.73 11.63
C ASN A 24 3.68 0.41 10.35
N ARG A 25 4.95 0.83 10.30
CA ARG A 25 5.84 0.54 9.20
C ARG A 25 6.00 -0.97 9.00
N THR A 26 6.39 -1.70 10.05
CA THR A 26 6.57 -3.15 9.99
C THR A 26 5.29 -3.86 9.54
N LEU A 27 4.14 -3.49 10.11
CA LEU A 27 2.84 -4.04 9.75
C LEU A 27 2.55 -3.93 8.24
N VAL A 28 2.78 -2.75 7.65
CA VAL A 28 2.47 -2.50 6.24
C VAL A 28 3.48 -3.19 5.30
N LEU A 29 4.72 -3.40 5.74
CA LEU A 29 5.71 -4.17 5.01
C LEU A 29 5.35 -5.66 4.98
N GLU A 30 5.03 -6.23 6.13
CA GLU A 30 4.60 -7.62 6.27
C GLU A 30 3.29 -7.89 5.51
N PHE A 31 2.31 -7.00 5.65
CA PHE A 31 1.07 -7.06 4.87
C PHE A 31 1.37 -7.14 3.38
N TYR A 32 2.30 -6.32 2.89
CA TYR A 32 2.58 -6.31 1.46
C TYR A 32 3.13 -7.60 0.92
N ASP A 33 4.15 -8.12 1.61
CA ASP A 33 4.84 -9.29 1.12
C ASP A 33 3.88 -10.47 1.17
N THR A 34 3.14 -10.59 2.27
CA THR A 34 2.10 -11.61 2.46
C THR A 34 1.00 -11.51 1.40
N PHE A 35 0.49 -10.31 1.12
CA PHE A 35 -0.64 -10.10 0.20
C PHE A 35 -0.22 -10.15 -1.27
N PHE A 36 0.74 -9.32 -1.69
CA PHE A 36 1.07 -9.11 -3.10
C PHE A 36 2.14 -10.05 -3.66
N ASN A 37 3.04 -10.57 -2.81
CA ASN A 37 4.13 -11.43 -3.25
C ASN A 37 3.91 -12.91 -2.92
N LEU A 38 3.44 -13.22 -1.71
CA LEU A 38 3.14 -14.58 -1.29
C LEU A 38 1.71 -15.02 -1.65
N HIS A 39 0.87 -14.07 -2.08
CA HIS A 39 -0.53 -14.29 -2.47
C HIS A 39 -1.38 -14.96 -1.39
N LYS A 40 -1.00 -14.80 -0.11
CA LYS A 40 -1.73 -15.32 1.04
C LYS A 40 -2.82 -14.34 1.47
N VAL A 41 -3.80 -14.18 0.60
CA VAL A 41 -4.85 -13.16 0.70
C VAL A 41 -5.58 -13.22 2.05
N ASP A 42 -6.02 -14.39 2.49
CA ASP A 42 -6.80 -14.54 3.72
C ASP A 42 -5.95 -14.31 4.99
N GLU A 43 -4.64 -14.56 4.93
CA GLU A 43 -3.71 -14.28 6.03
C GLU A 43 -3.54 -12.76 6.19
N ALA A 44 -3.24 -12.07 5.08
CA ALA A 44 -3.03 -10.63 5.07
C ALA A 44 -4.32 -9.82 5.28
N ALA A 45 -5.50 -10.34 4.91
CA ALA A 45 -6.78 -9.66 5.11
C ALA A 45 -7.11 -9.41 6.59
N LYS A 46 -6.46 -10.12 7.52
CA LYS A 46 -6.66 -9.97 8.98
C LYS A 46 -6.31 -8.57 9.50
N VAL A 47 -5.39 -7.87 8.84
CA VAL A 47 -4.91 -6.55 9.26
C VAL A 47 -5.50 -5.41 8.43
N VAL A 48 -6.37 -5.73 7.46
CA VAL A 48 -7.11 -4.73 6.67
C VAL A 48 -8.29 -4.24 7.51
N ALA A 49 -8.62 -2.95 7.46
CA ALA A 49 -9.82 -2.42 8.12
C ALA A 49 -11.08 -2.78 7.31
N GLU A 50 -12.23 -2.95 7.95
CA GLU A 50 -13.48 -3.27 7.24
C GLU A 50 -13.88 -2.15 6.25
N ASP A 51 -13.65 -0.91 6.65
CA ASP A 51 -13.90 0.33 5.92
C ASP A 51 -12.68 0.81 5.10
N TYR A 52 -11.85 -0.13 4.63
CA TYR A 52 -10.65 0.19 3.85
C TYR A 52 -10.97 1.06 2.62
N ILE A 53 -10.38 2.25 2.53
CA ILE A 53 -10.52 3.15 1.39
C ILE A 53 -9.36 2.93 0.41
N GLN A 54 -9.68 2.73 -0.86
CA GLN A 54 -8.69 2.46 -1.89
C GLN A 54 -8.67 3.53 -2.99
N HIS A 55 -7.54 3.63 -3.67
CA HIS A 55 -7.37 4.58 -4.76
C HIS A 55 -7.73 4.02 -6.14
N ASN A 56 -7.98 2.71 -6.28
CA ASN A 56 -8.34 2.14 -7.58
C ASN A 56 -9.83 2.42 -7.88
N PRO A 57 -10.17 3.27 -8.86
CA PRO A 57 -11.56 3.63 -9.14
C PRO A 57 -12.39 2.47 -9.69
N THR A 58 -11.75 1.36 -10.10
CA THR A 58 -12.46 0.19 -10.66
C THR A 58 -12.83 -0.85 -9.61
N VAL A 59 -12.42 -0.68 -8.35
CA VAL A 59 -12.73 -1.61 -7.26
C VAL A 59 -13.35 -0.79 -6.13
N PRO A 60 -14.56 -1.15 -5.65
CA PRO A 60 -15.21 -0.42 -4.57
C PRO A 60 -14.35 -0.38 -3.30
N ASP A 61 -14.59 0.64 -2.46
CA ASP A 61 -14.04 0.67 -1.11
C ASP A 61 -14.58 -0.49 -0.25
N GLY A 62 -13.86 -0.79 0.81
CA GLY A 62 -14.14 -1.84 1.78
C GLY A 62 -13.20 -3.04 1.65
N LYS A 63 -13.06 -3.78 2.75
CA LYS A 63 -12.24 -5.00 2.80
C LYS A 63 -12.69 -6.06 1.82
N GLU A 64 -13.99 -6.36 1.80
CA GLU A 64 -14.54 -7.47 1.02
C GLU A 64 -14.30 -7.28 -0.49
N PRO A 65 -14.63 -6.11 -1.10
CA PRO A 65 -14.36 -5.88 -2.51
C PRO A 65 -12.86 -5.93 -2.85
N PHE A 66 -12.02 -5.36 -1.99
CA PHE A 66 -10.56 -5.38 -2.15
C PHE A 66 -10.00 -6.82 -2.14
N VAL A 67 -10.38 -7.61 -1.13
CA VAL A 67 -9.93 -9.00 -0.96
C VAL A 67 -10.42 -9.88 -2.09
N SER A 68 -11.69 -9.75 -2.47
CA SER A 68 -12.31 -10.53 -3.55
C SER A 68 -11.64 -10.28 -4.90
N TYR A 69 -11.40 -9.01 -5.23
CA TYR A 69 -10.72 -8.62 -6.46
C TYR A 69 -9.32 -9.24 -6.58
N TYR A 70 -8.49 -9.09 -5.54
CA TYR A 70 -7.11 -9.59 -5.59
C TYR A 70 -7.01 -11.11 -5.50
N ARG A 71 -7.95 -11.78 -4.83
CA ARG A 71 -8.05 -13.24 -4.84
C ARG A 71 -8.18 -13.76 -6.27
N ASP A 72 -9.03 -13.14 -7.09
CA ASP A 72 -9.19 -13.55 -8.48
C ASP A 72 -8.07 -13.07 -9.39
N PHE A 73 -7.50 -11.90 -9.11
CA PHE A 73 -6.31 -11.40 -9.80
C PHE A 73 -5.14 -12.38 -9.67
N PHE A 74 -4.80 -12.83 -8.45
CA PHE A 74 -3.66 -13.72 -8.24
C PHE A 74 -3.86 -15.11 -8.86
N LYS A 75 -5.10 -15.63 -8.92
CA LYS A 75 -5.42 -16.85 -9.68
C LYS A 75 -5.09 -16.69 -11.17
N LYS A 76 -5.39 -15.52 -11.75
CA LYS A 76 -5.12 -15.19 -13.16
C LYS A 76 -3.64 -14.90 -13.41
N THR A 77 -2.92 -14.43 -12.39
CA THR A 77 -1.50 -14.04 -12.49
C THR A 77 -0.64 -14.62 -11.34
N PRO A 78 -0.44 -15.95 -11.29
CA PRO A 78 0.24 -16.61 -10.16
C PRO A 78 1.73 -16.22 -10.03
N GLY A 79 2.36 -15.83 -11.14
CA GLY A 79 3.74 -15.33 -11.15
C GLY A 79 3.88 -13.83 -10.87
N SER A 80 2.78 -13.11 -10.62
CA SER A 80 2.84 -11.68 -10.34
C SER A 80 3.60 -11.41 -9.04
N ARG A 81 4.49 -10.41 -9.09
CA ARG A 81 5.22 -9.88 -7.95
C ARG A 81 5.29 -8.38 -8.09
N TYR A 82 5.32 -7.69 -6.97
CA TYR A 82 5.36 -6.25 -6.96
C TYR A 82 6.62 -5.77 -6.25
N CYS A 83 7.43 -4.99 -6.96
CA CYS A 83 8.51 -4.28 -6.32
C CYS A 83 7.90 -3.12 -5.53
N ARG A 84 8.30 -3.03 -4.27
CA ARG A 84 7.92 -1.93 -3.41
C ARG A 84 9.04 -0.90 -3.43
N GLN A 85 8.72 0.34 -3.75
CA GLN A 85 9.58 1.45 -3.41
C GLN A 85 8.99 2.13 -2.18
N ILE A 86 9.74 2.06 -1.07
CA ILE A 86 9.37 2.74 0.16
C ILE A 86 9.85 4.18 0.02
N ILE A 87 8.92 5.12 -0.04
CA ILE A 87 9.23 6.55 -0.01
C ILE A 87 8.68 7.10 1.30
N PHE A 88 9.57 7.64 2.12
CA PHE A 88 9.21 8.41 3.30
C PHE A 88 9.05 9.87 2.87
N ALA A 89 7.83 10.40 2.94
CA ALA A 89 7.57 11.82 2.73
C ALA A 89 6.72 12.34 3.88
N HIS A 90 7.15 13.41 4.56
CA HIS A 90 6.36 14.12 5.57
C HIS A 90 5.64 13.24 6.62
N ASN A 91 6.30 12.19 7.10
CA ASN A 91 5.76 11.21 8.07
C ASN A 91 4.62 10.33 7.55
N GLU A 92 4.37 10.33 6.24
CA GLU A 92 3.52 9.37 5.56
C GLU A 92 4.39 8.36 4.81
N MET A 93 4.08 7.08 4.99
CA MET A 93 4.73 6.02 4.24
C MET A 93 3.96 5.80 2.95
N HIS A 94 4.50 6.33 1.86
CA HIS A 94 3.99 6.04 0.53
C HIS A 94 4.66 4.78 0.04
N LEU A 95 3.85 3.77 -0.28
CA LEU A 95 4.35 2.59 -0.94
C LEU A 95 3.90 2.60 -2.38
N ILE A 96 4.86 2.94 -3.24
CA ILE A 96 4.67 2.86 -4.67
C ILE A 96 4.89 1.40 -5.05
N CYS A 97 3.83 0.81 -5.61
CA CYS A 97 3.80 -0.58 -6.01
C CYS A 97 3.95 -0.64 -7.52
N THR A 98 5.15 -0.94 -8.00
CA THR A 98 5.38 -1.15 -9.43
C THR A 98 5.33 -2.65 -9.69
N ALA A 99 4.39 -3.10 -10.52
CA ALA A 99 4.32 -4.50 -10.94
C ALA A 99 5.61 -4.84 -11.70
N ALA A 100 6.43 -5.73 -11.14
CA ALA A 100 7.66 -6.19 -11.78
C ALA A 100 7.33 -7.44 -12.60
N ARG A 101 7.19 -7.30 -13.91
CA ARG A 101 7.22 -8.45 -14.82
C ARG A 101 8.66 -8.96 -14.84
N LYS A 102 8.87 -10.23 -14.47
CA LYS A 102 10.18 -10.89 -14.45
C LYS A 102 10.77 -10.97 -15.87
N GLU A 103 11.52 -9.95 -16.27
CA GLU A 103 12.47 -10.01 -17.38
C GLU A 103 13.83 -9.50 -16.88
N ARG A 104 14.63 -10.46 -16.41
CA ARG A 104 16.11 -10.43 -16.34
C ARG A 104 16.74 -9.11 -15.88
N LEU A 105 16.73 -8.84 -14.57
CA LEU A 105 17.72 -7.93 -13.97
C LEU A 105 19.07 -8.67 -13.90
N ARG A 106 19.96 -8.39 -14.85
CA ARG A 106 21.40 -8.60 -14.68
C ARG A 106 21.94 -7.41 -13.90
N PHE A 107 22.49 -7.67 -12.72
CA PHE A 107 23.31 -6.71 -12.00
C PHE A 107 24.76 -6.92 -12.45
N ALA A 108 25.44 -5.83 -12.82
CA ALA A 108 26.88 -5.81 -13.09
C ALA A 108 27.66 -5.77 -11.77
#